data_AF-A0A1H2J9U7-F1
#
_entry.id   AF-A0A1H2J9U7-F1
#
_cell.length_a   1.000
_cell.length_b   1.000
_cell.length_c   1.000
_cell.angle_alpha   90.00
_cell.angle_beta   90.00
_cell.angle_gamma   90.00
#
_symmetry.space_group_name_H-M   'P 1'
#
loop_
_entity.id
_entity.type
_entity.pdbx_description
1 polymer ?
#
loop_
_entity_poly.entity_id
_entity_poly.type
_entity_poly.pdbx_seq_one_letter_code
_entity_poly.pdbx_strand_id
1 'polypeptide(L)'
;MTYPPGYPGAYGPGGHPQGPPPEPPRSPWSSPAVLVAIGAGVLLVVAGVLAAFLLIPSDEESAAKSASSTTSQPPTITSTVTRSPTPPPTTATTTLTPAPNRPAPTVAGADWQGFVTGPRCNAADDPAVAIGQTSRSRVVICQVGNQTGRWYYKGQAPEGGIELQFPTRIGNTFEARNGSVRYLVSPTSLTIVDGGSVLTNEPMLAFWSLPG
;
A
#
# COMPACT_ATOMS: atom_id res chain seq x y z
N MET A 1 28.42 -80.80 15.59
CA MET A 1 28.35 -80.94 14.12
C MET A 1 29.36 -79.99 13.52
N THR A 2 30.28 -80.56 12.76
CA THR A 2 31.40 -79.96 12.03
C THR A 2 30.91 -79.29 10.74
N TYR A 3 31.38 -78.10 10.41
CA TYR A 3 31.63 -77.66 9.01
C TYR A 3 32.85 -76.68 8.99
N PRO A 4 33.64 -76.65 7.90
CA PRO A 4 35.07 -76.33 7.88
C PRO A 4 35.41 -74.90 7.40
N PRO A 5 36.70 -74.49 7.37
CA PRO A 5 37.15 -73.20 6.85
C PRO A 5 37.52 -73.27 5.35
N GLY A 6 37.37 -72.15 4.61
CA GLY A 6 37.88 -72.03 3.23
C GLY A 6 37.49 -70.76 2.45
N TYR A 7 38.33 -69.72 2.55
CA TYR A 7 39.05 -68.97 1.49
C TYR A 7 38.42 -68.57 0.10
N PRO A 8 39.03 -67.63 -0.66
CA PRO A 8 38.41 -66.36 -1.09
C PRO A 8 38.07 -66.30 -2.60
N GLY A 9 37.30 -65.29 -3.02
CA GLY A 9 37.06 -65.03 -4.45
C GLY A 9 36.54 -63.63 -4.72
N ALA A 10 37.38 -62.81 -5.35
CA ALA A 10 37.10 -61.47 -5.83
C ALA A 10 36.29 -61.51 -7.15
N TYR A 11 35.28 -60.63 -7.29
CA TYR A 11 34.79 -60.15 -8.58
C TYR A 11 34.41 -58.66 -8.46
N GLY A 12 34.90 -57.88 -9.43
CA GLY A 12 35.00 -56.43 -9.44
C GLY A 12 33.76 -55.63 -9.90
N PRO A 13 33.94 -54.34 -10.24
CA PRO A 13 32.88 -53.35 -10.28
C PRO A 13 32.22 -53.24 -11.67
N GLY A 14 30.90 -53.26 -11.72
CA GLY A 14 30.12 -52.93 -12.92
C GLY A 14 29.79 -51.43 -12.96
N GLY A 15 30.59 -50.65 -13.68
CA GLY A 15 30.26 -49.26 -14.03
C GLY A 15 29.38 -49.22 -15.29
N HIS A 16 28.27 -48.48 -15.22
CA HIS A 16 27.46 -48.16 -16.40
C HIS A 16 28.05 -46.93 -17.11
N PRO A 17 28.17 -46.91 -18.46
CA PRO A 17 28.62 -45.72 -19.18
C PRO A 17 27.55 -44.62 -19.14
N GLN A 18 27.90 -43.44 -18.61
CA GLN A 18 27.07 -42.24 -18.70
C GLN A 18 27.25 -41.60 -20.08
N GLY A 19 26.15 -41.43 -20.82
CA GLY A 19 26.13 -40.63 -22.04
C GLY A 19 26.31 -39.13 -21.75
N PRO A 20 26.70 -38.32 -22.74
CA PRO A 20 26.87 -36.89 -22.55
C PRO A 20 25.54 -36.21 -22.18
N PRO A 21 25.56 -35.20 -21.28
CA PRO A 21 24.35 -34.50 -20.85
C PRO A 21 23.73 -33.68 -22.00
N PRO A 22 22.39 -33.53 -22.03
CA PRO A 22 21.71 -32.72 -23.04
C PRO A 22 22.06 -31.23 -22.90
N GLU A 23 22.25 -30.55 -24.03
CA GLU A 23 22.50 -29.10 -24.06
C GLU A 23 21.27 -28.31 -23.54
N PRO A 24 21.48 -27.21 -22.80
CA PRO A 24 20.39 -26.36 -22.33
C PRO A 24 19.68 -25.64 -23.50
N PRO A 25 18.35 -25.44 -23.41
CA PRO A 25 17.60 -24.71 -24.44
C PRO A 25 18.03 -23.25 -24.49
N ARG A 26 18.26 -22.74 -25.71
CA ARG A 26 18.66 -21.34 -25.94
C ARG A 26 17.44 -20.42 -25.77
N SER A 27 17.56 -19.41 -24.90
CA SER A 27 16.50 -18.45 -24.62
C SER A 27 16.28 -17.48 -25.80
N PRO A 28 15.04 -17.26 -26.28
CA PRO A 28 14.75 -16.37 -27.40
C PRO A 28 14.99 -14.88 -27.09
N TRP A 29 15.14 -14.52 -25.81
CA TRP A 29 15.35 -13.14 -25.35
C TRP A 29 16.73 -12.54 -25.63
N SER A 30 17.71 -13.36 -26.05
CA SER A 30 19.07 -12.89 -26.36
C SER A 30 19.25 -12.52 -27.85
N SER A 31 18.18 -12.56 -28.64
CA SER A 31 18.26 -12.29 -30.07
C SER A 31 18.39 -10.78 -30.33
N PRO A 32 19.41 -10.32 -31.10
CA PRO A 32 19.61 -8.89 -31.37
C PRO A 32 18.39 -8.23 -32.03
N ALA A 33 17.61 -9.00 -32.81
CA ALA A 33 16.37 -8.54 -33.41
C ALA A 33 15.27 -8.16 -32.37
N VAL A 34 15.19 -8.88 -31.25
CA VAL A 34 14.22 -8.57 -30.17
C VAL A 34 14.64 -7.30 -29.44
N LEU A 35 15.94 -7.10 -29.21
CA LEU A 35 16.47 -5.88 -28.60
C LEU A 35 16.24 -4.64 -29.47
N VAL A 36 16.39 -4.75 -30.80
CA VAL A 36 16.10 -3.65 -31.74
C VAL A 36 14.60 -3.30 -31.73
N ALA A 37 13.71 -4.29 -31.70
CA ALA A 37 12.26 -4.06 -31.67
C ALA A 37 11.82 -3.33 -30.37
N ILE A 38 12.39 -3.71 -29.22
CA ILE A 38 12.13 -3.04 -27.94
C ILE A 38 12.63 -1.59 -27.97
N GLY A 39 13.85 -1.36 -28.45
CA GLY A 39 14.42 -0.01 -28.57
C GLY A 39 13.56 0.91 -29.45
N ALA A 40 13.10 0.42 -30.60
CA ALA A 40 12.22 1.18 -31.50
C ALA A 40 10.87 1.50 -30.85
N GLY A 41 10.28 0.54 -30.12
CA GLY A 41 9.02 0.74 -29.41
C GLY A 41 9.10 1.81 -28.32
N VAL A 42 10.16 1.78 -27.49
CA VAL A 42 10.38 2.78 -26.43
C VAL A 42 10.53 4.18 -27.02
N LEU A 43 11.27 4.32 -28.12
CA LEU A 43 11.52 5.62 -28.76
C LEU A 43 10.24 6.24 -29.32
N LEU A 44 9.32 5.43 -29.86
CA LEU A 44 8.00 5.90 -30.30
C LEU A 44 7.11 6.36 -29.14
N VAL A 45 7.14 5.67 -28.01
CA VAL A 45 6.35 6.06 -26.83
C VAL A 45 6.84 7.39 -26.24
N VAL A 46 8.16 7.58 -26.12
CA VAL A 46 8.75 8.84 -25.63
C VAL A 46 8.40 10.01 -26.55
N ALA A 47 8.48 9.82 -27.87
CA ALA A 47 8.09 10.84 -28.84
C ALA A 47 6.60 11.22 -28.74
N GLY A 48 5.72 10.22 -28.53
CA GLY A 48 4.29 10.45 -28.35
C GLY A 48 3.94 11.24 -27.09
N VAL A 49 4.59 10.94 -25.95
CA VAL A 49 4.38 11.67 -24.69
C VAL A 49 4.86 13.12 -24.77
N LEU A 50 6.01 13.37 -25.42
CA LEU A 50 6.50 14.72 -25.66
C LEU A 50 5.57 15.53 -26.58
N ALA A 51 5.06 14.92 -27.65
CA ALA A 51 4.09 15.55 -28.52
C ALA A 51 2.78 15.88 -27.79
N ALA A 52 2.31 14.98 -26.92
CA ALA A 52 1.12 15.21 -26.11
C ALA A 52 1.30 16.37 -25.12
N PHE A 53 2.47 16.49 -24.48
CA PHE A 53 2.76 17.61 -23.57
C PHE A 53 2.89 18.96 -24.29
N LEU A 54 3.40 18.98 -25.52
CA LEU A 54 3.51 20.21 -26.32
C LEU A 54 2.19 20.68 -26.94
N LEU A 55 1.16 19.82 -26.96
CA LEU A 55 -0.17 20.14 -27.50
C LEU A 55 -1.18 20.55 -26.42
N ILE A 56 -0.77 20.72 -25.16
CA ILE A 56 -1.65 21.22 -24.10
C ILE A 56 -1.66 22.76 -24.16
N PRO A 57 -2.76 23.39 -24.62
CA PRO A 57 -2.88 24.84 -24.56
C PRO A 57 -2.83 25.30 -23.11
N SER A 58 -1.97 26.29 -22.84
CA SER A 58 -1.91 26.97 -21.54
C SER A 58 -2.97 28.07 -21.55
N ASP A 59 -4.14 27.79 -21.00
CA ASP A 59 -5.19 28.80 -20.82
C ASP A 59 -4.85 29.67 -19.60
N GLU A 60 -4.22 30.82 -19.84
CA GLU A 60 -4.13 31.90 -18.86
C GLU A 60 -5.25 32.93 -19.07
N GLU A 61 -5.91 33.24 -17.94
CA GLU A 61 -6.58 34.50 -17.59
C GLU A 61 -7.85 34.93 -18.36
N SER A 62 -9.01 34.89 -17.68
CA SER A 62 -9.78 36.11 -17.34
C SER A 62 -11.22 35.79 -16.90
N ALA A 63 -11.51 36.23 -15.68
CA ALA A 63 -12.71 36.94 -15.26
C ALA A 63 -14.06 36.71 -16.00
N ALA A 64 -15.01 36.22 -15.20
CA ALA A 64 -16.40 36.68 -15.07
C ALA A 64 -17.40 36.43 -16.22
N LYS A 65 -18.64 36.15 -15.78
CA LYS A 65 -19.92 36.05 -16.53
C LYS A 65 -20.08 34.73 -17.29
N SER A 66 -21.19 33.99 -17.20
CA SER A 66 -22.52 34.28 -16.70
C SER A 66 -23.17 32.96 -16.30
N ALA A 67 -23.85 32.97 -15.15
CA ALA A 67 -24.92 32.03 -14.89
C ALA A 67 -26.14 32.40 -15.78
N SER A 68 -26.70 31.41 -16.44
CA SER A 68 -28.11 31.33 -16.85
C SER A 68 -28.44 29.86 -16.72
N SER A 69 -29.49 29.42 -16.05
CA SER A 69 -30.91 29.80 -16.06
C SER A 69 -31.52 29.30 -14.71
N THR A 70 -32.63 29.76 -14.15
CA THR A 70 -34.00 29.78 -14.67
C THR A 70 -34.86 30.50 -13.62
N THR A 71 -35.79 31.33 -14.09
CA THR A 71 -36.84 32.03 -13.35
C THR A 71 -37.69 31.10 -12.49
N SER A 72 -37.81 31.40 -11.19
CA SER A 72 -39.04 31.15 -10.42
C SER A 72 -39.07 32.10 -9.23
N GLN A 73 -40.11 32.92 -9.16
CA GLN A 73 -40.31 33.99 -8.18
C GLN A 73 -40.99 33.43 -6.92
N PRO A 74 -40.44 33.69 -5.71
CA PRO A 74 -41.22 33.69 -4.47
C PRO A 74 -41.40 35.13 -3.96
N PRO A 75 -42.51 35.42 -3.23
CA PRO A 75 -42.93 36.77 -2.90
C PRO A 75 -41.97 37.49 -1.93
N THR A 76 -41.90 38.81 -2.07
CA THR A 76 -41.34 39.74 -1.09
C THR A 76 -42.01 39.54 0.27
N ILE A 77 -41.26 39.09 1.27
CA ILE A 77 -41.67 39.15 2.66
C ILE A 77 -40.81 40.22 3.35
N THR A 78 -41.46 41.31 3.73
CA THR A 78 -40.89 42.36 4.58
C THR A 78 -40.65 41.77 5.97
N SER A 79 -39.41 41.47 6.31
CA SER A 79 -39.04 41.04 7.66
C SER A 79 -38.94 42.27 8.57
N THR A 80 -40.05 42.59 9.23
CA THR A 80 -40.08 43.49 10.39
C THR A 80 -39.19 42.90 11.49
N VAL A 81 -38.14 43.63 11.90
CA VAL A 81 -37.28 43.25 13.03
C VAL A 81 -38.06 43.43 14.33
N THR A 82 -38.71 42.37 14.79
CA THR A 82 -39.19 42.26 16.17
C THR A 82 -38.04 41.73 17.03
N ARG A 83 -37.48 42.58 17.89
CA ARG A 83 -36.52 42.15 18.93
C ARG A 83 -37.22 41.16 19.86
N SER A 84 -36.87 39.89 19.74
CA SER A 84 -37.28 38.84 20.68
C SER A 84 -36.37 38.88 21.92
N PRO A 85 -36.91 38.75 23.14
CA PRO A 85 -36.11 38.79 24.36
C PRO A 85 -35.14 37.60 24.41
N THR A 86 -33.89 37.89 24.76
CA THR A 86 -32.82 36.91 25.01
C THR A 86 -33.29 35.83 25.99
N PRO A 87 -33.39 34.55 25.58
CA PRO A 87 -33.61 33.47 26.53
C PRO A 87 -32.34 33.27 27.37
N PRO A 88 -32.47 32.87 28.65
CA PRO A 88 -31.34 32.63 29.54
C PRO A 88 -30.41 31.54 28.98
N PRO A 89 -29.12 31.52 29.37
CA PRO A 89 -28.15 30.56 28.86
C PRO A 89 -28.58 29.13 29.20
N THR A 90 -29.01 28.37 28.21
CA THR A 90 -29.18 26.92 28.33
C THR A 90 -27.79 26.30 28.42
N THR A 91 -27.40 25.88 29.62
CA THR A 91 -26.24 25.02 29.84
C THR A 91 -26.46 23.71 29.07
N ALA A 92 -25.88 23.61 27.87
CA ALA A 92 -25.87 22.37 27.11
C ALA A 92 -24.96 21.38 27.84
N THR A 93 -25.57 20.46 28.60
CA THR A 93 -24.87 19.31 29.15
C THR A 93 -24.53 18.38 27.99
N THR A 94 -23.32 18.50 27.43
CA THR A 94 -22.79 17.51 26.49
C THR A 94 -22.62 16.19 27.24
N THR A 95 -23.54 15.26 27.04
CA THR A 95 -23.37 13.87 27.44
C THR A 95 -22.17 13.32 26.65
N LEU A 96 -21.02 13.25 27.31
CA LEU A 96 -19.81 12.63 26.76
C LEU A 96 -20.07 11.12 26.64
N THR A 97 -20.33 10.65 25.43
CA THR A 97 -20.30 9.21 25.13
C THR A 97 -18.91 8.68 25.53
N PRO A 98 -18.81 7.60 26.32
CA PRO A 98 -17.52 7.01 26.66
C PRO A 98 -16.76 6.66 25.39
N ALA A 99 -15.52 7.13 25.27
CA ALA A 99 -14.66 6.74 24.15
C ALA A 99 -14.48 5.21 24.18
N PRO A 100 -14.57 4.53 23.02
CA PRO A 100 -14.32 3.09 22.97
C PRO A 100 -12.92 2.78 23.50
N ASN A 101 -12.83 1.79 24.40
CA ASN A 101 -11.55 1.34 24.95
C ASN A 101 -10.76 0.62 23.86
N ARG A 102 -9.86 1.33 23.19
CA ARG A 102 -9.04 0.80 22.09
C ARG A 102 -7.60 0.58 22.57
N PRO A 103 -6.95 -0.54 22.22
CA PRO A 103 -5.55 -0.74 22.53
C PRO A 103 -4.69 0.42 22.01
N ALA A 104 -3.89 1.01 22.90
CA ALA A 104 -3.00 2.11 22.54
C ALA A 104 -1.74 1.58 21.84
N PRO A 105 -1.34 2.16 20.69
CA PRO A 105 -0.08 1.85 20.07
C PRO A 105 1.13 2.26 20.93
N THR A 106 2.21 1.49 20.83
CA THR A 106 3.49 1.78 21.51
C THR A 106 4.44 2.62 20.66
N VAL A 107 4.06 2.95 19.42
CA VAL A 107 4.87 3.76 18.50
C VAL A 107 4.74 5.24 18.85
N ALA A 108 5.87 5.94 19.00
CA ALA A 108 5.89 7.34 19.38
C ALA A 108 5.18 8.24 18.35
N GLY A 109 4.36 9.18 18.82
CA GLY A 109 3.60 10.08 17.93
C GLY A 109 2.45 9.40 17.19
N ALA A 110 2.07 8.18 17.60
CA ALA A 110 0.89 7.50 17.12
C ALA A 110 -0.20 7.38 18.19
N ASP A 111 -1.44 7.33 17.73
CA ASP A 111 -2.63 7.00 18.49
C ASP A 111 -3.40 5.86 17.81
N TRP A 112 -4.58 5.54 18.34
CA TRP A 112 -5.40 4.43 17.87
C TRP A 112 -5.85 4.51 16.40
N GLN A 113 -5.68 5.64 15.69
CA GLN A 113 -5.97 5.78 14.26
C GLN A 113 -4.70 5.87 13.40
N GLY A 114 -3.50 5.82 13.97
CA GLY A 114 -2.25 5.97 13.22
C GLY A 114 -1.38 7.09 13.75
N PHE A 115 -0.56 7.70 12.89
CA PHE A 115 0.31 8.80 13.31
C PHE A 115 -0.49 10.10 13.47
N VAL A 116 -0.22 10.86 14.54
CA VAL A 116 -0.79 12.20 14.76
C VAL A 116 -0.31 13.18 13.68
N THR A 117 0.94 13.00 13.23
CA THR A 117 1.51 13.70 12.09
C THR A 117 1.95 12.67 11.06
N GLY A 118 1.12 12.41 10.05
CA GLY A 118 1.46 11.54 8.93
C GLY A 118 0.31 10.62 8.53
N PRO A 119 0.58 9.36 8.12
CA PRO A 119 -0.47 8.47 7.67
C PRO A 119 -1.40 8.13 8.83
N ARG A 120 -2.70 8.31 8.59
CA ARG A 120 -3.79 8.10 9.55
C ARG A 120 -4.96 7.45 8.84
N CYS A 121 -5.73 6.63 9.57
CA CYS A 121 -6.97 6.06 9.10
C CYS A 121 -7.98 7.15 8.71
N ASN A 122 -8.75 6.88 7.65
CA ASN A 122 -9.59 7.86 6.95
C ASN A 122 -10.83 8.25 7.75
N ALA A 123 -11.58 7.26 8.27
CA ALA A 123 -12.78 7.54 9.04
C ALA A 123 -12.46 7.69 10.53
N ALA A 124 -13.24 8.52 11.21
CA ALA A 124 -13.13 8.72 12.65
C ALA A 124 -13.19 7.39 13.41
N ASP A 125 -13.97 6.41 12.96
CA ASP A 125 -14.14 5.13 13.65
C ASP A 125 -13.23 4.00 13.17
N ASP A 126 -12.38 4.25 12.18
CA ASP A 126 -11.43 3.27 11.64
C ASP A 126 -10.20 3.16 12.55
N PRO A 127 -9.99 2.04 13.27
CA PRO A 127 -8.81 1.87 14.08
C PRO A 127 -7.61 1.42 13.23
N ALA A 128 -6.42 1.84 13.66
CA ALA A 128 -5.18 1.21 13.25
C ALA A 128 -5.09 -0.19 13.87
N VAL A 129 -4.74 -1.18 13.05
CA VAL A 129 -4.46 -2.56 13.46
C VAL A 129 -2.97 -2.90 13.41
N ALA A 130 -2.19 -2.10 12.67
CA ALA A 130 -0.74 -2.11 12.73
C ALA A 130 -0.17 -0.73 12.40
N ILE A 131 0.95 -0.39 13.03
CA ILE A 131 1.67 0.87 12.85
C ILE A 131 3.16 0.54 12.79
N GLY A 132 3.83 1.05 11.76
CA GLY A 132 5.27 0.89 11.56
C GLY A 132 5.94 2.23 11.28
N GLN A 133 7.13 2.41 11.84
CA GLN A 133 7.99 3.55 11.58
C GLN A 133 9.39 3.08 11.21
N THR A 134 9.90 3.60 10.11
CA THR A 134 11.30 3.43 9.68
C THR A 134 12.03 4.77 9.78
N SER A 135 13.27 4.85 9.28
CA SER A 135 14.00 6.11 9.19
C SER A 135 13.43 7.08 8.14
N ARG A 136 12.69 6.57 7.14
CA ARG A 136 12.18 7.36 6.00
C ARG A 136 10.67 7.34 5.89
N SER A 137 10.05 6.22 6.26
CA SER A 137 8.66 5.91 5.97
C SER A 137 7.86 5.67 7.24
N ARG A 138 6.58 5.98 7.16
CA ARG A 138 5.57 5.65 8.16
C ARG A 138 4.46 4.86 7.49
N VAL A 139 3.97 3.82 8.17
CA VAL A 139 2.93 2.94 7.63
C VAL A 139 1.87 2.65 8.68
N VAL A 140 0.62 2.59 8.24
CA VAL A 140 -0.52 2.21 9.07
C VAL A 140 -1.38 1.22 8.29
N ILE A 141 -1.74 0.12 8.93
CA ILE A 141 -2.82 -0.75 8.47
C ILE A 141 -4.06 -0.37 9.25
N CYS A 142 -5.11 0.01 8.55
CA CYS A 142 -6.37 0.47 9.11
C CYS A 142 -7.47 -0.56 8.88
N GLN A 143 -8.38 -0.68 9.83
CA GLN A 143 -9.60 -1.45 9.67
C GLN A 143 -10.78 -0.54 9.36
N VAL A 144 -11.63 -0.97 8.42
CA VAL A 144 -12.85 -0.21 8.10
C VAL A 144 -13.88 -0.42 9.20
N GLY A 145 -14.12 0.61 9.99
CA GLY A 145 -14.95 0.59 11.20
C GLY A 145 -14.65 -0.65 12.06
N ASN A 146 -15.69 -1.43 12.33
CA ASN A 146 -15.59 -2.67 13.09
C ASN A 146 -15.57 -3.94 12.22
N GLN A 147 -15.24 -3.82 10.92
CA GLN A 147 -15.26 -4.94 9.99
C GLN A 147 -13.93 -5.70 10.03
N THR A 148 -13.83 -6.73 10.87
CA THR A 148 -12.63 -7.57 11.01
C THR A 148 -12.15 -8.09 9.65
N GLY A 149 -10.84 -7.93 9.39
CA GLY A 149 -10.20 -8.37 8.15
C GLY A 149 -10.45 -7.49 6.93
N ARG A 150 -11.33 -6.48 7.02
CA ARG A 150 -11.48 -5.47 5.98
C ARG A 150 -10.52 -4.32 6.25
N TRP A 151 -9.33 -4.44 5.67
CA TRP A 151 -8.24 -3.50 5.90
C TRP A 151 -7.93 -2.64 4.68
N TYR A 152 -7.26 -1.51 4.94
CA TYR A 152 -6.56 -0.71 3.96
C TYR A 152 -5.22 -0.25 4.54
N TYR A 153 -4.24 -0.04 3.66
CA TYR A 153 -2.88 0.40 3.99
C TYR A 153 -2.77 1.90 3.72
N LYS A 154 -2.08 2.61 4.61
CA LYS A 154 -1.64 4.01 4.44
C LYS A 154 -0.13 4.06 4.60
N GLY A 155 0.57 4.43 3.55
CA GLY A 155 2.02 4.65 3.57
C GLY A 155 2.32 6.12 3.34
N GLN A 156 3.35 6.63 4.01
CA GLN A 156 3.92 7.93 3.70
C GLN A 156 5.44 7.84 3.74
N ALA A 157 6.06 8.30 2.66
CA ALA A 157 7.49 8.44 2.47
C ALA A 157 7.80 9.87 1.95
N PRO A 158 9.07 10.30 1.86
CA PRO A 158 9.41 11.62 1.34
C PRO A 158 8.90 11.89 -0.07
N GLU A 159 8.75 10.84 -0.87
CA GLU A 159 8.25 10.90 -2.26
C GLU A 159 6.74 11.11 -2.33
N GLY A 160 6.02 10.86 -1.23
CA GLY A 160 4.57 11.02 -1.15
C GLY A 160 3.88 9.97 -0.28
N GLY A 161 2.55 10.05 -0.27
CA GLY A 161 1.69 9.09 0.39
C GLY A 161 0.97 8.17 -0.60
N ILE A 162 0.64 6.96 -0.16
CA ILE A 162 -0.16 6.01 -0.92
C ILE A 162 -1.17 5.31 -0.01
N GLU A 163 -2.34 5.01 -0.57
CA GLU A 163 -3.35 4.18 0.06
C GLU A 163 -3.64 2.96 -0.81
N LEU A 164 -3.62 1.77 -0.20
CA LEU A 164 -3.84 0.51 -0.89
C LEU A 164 -4.94 -0.28 -0.20
N GLN A 165 -5.85 -0.85 -0.98
CA GLN A 165 -6.98 -1.60 -0.45
C GLN A 165 -6.61 -3.07 -0.20
N PHE A 166 -7.33 -3.68 0.74
CA PHE A 166 -7.29 -5.12 1.01
C PHE A 166 -5.91 -5.71 1.34
N PRO A 167 -5.12 -5.13 2.28
CA PRO A 167 -3.97 -5.84 2.83
C PRO A 167 -4.39 -7.18 3.42
N THR A 168 -3.55 -8.19 3.28
CA THR A 168 -3.69 -9.50 3.93
C THR A 168 -2.65 -9.66 5.02
N ARG A 169 -2.91 -10.52 6.02
CA ARG A 169 -1.96 -10.82 7.09
C ARG A 169 -1.47 -12.26 6.98
N ILE A 170 -0.16 -12.44 7.00
CA ILE A 170 0.53 -13.73 6.94
C ILE A 170 1.51 -13.77 8.13
N GLY A 171 1.18 -14.53 9.18
CA GLY A 171 1.90 -14.43 10.44
C GLY A 171 1.88 -12.97 10.93
N ASN A 172 3.02 -12.40 11.30
CA ASN A 172 3.10 -11.00 11.75
C ASN A 172 3.31 -9.98 10.64
N THR A 173 3.24 -10.41 9.37
CA THR A 173 3.48 -9.54 8.22
C THR A 173 2.17 -9.18 7.53
N PHE A 174 1.97 -7.91 7.26
CA PHE A 174 0.89 -7.42 6.41
C PHE A 174 1.39 -7.21 5.00
N GLU A 175 0.65 -7.69 4.01
CA GLU A 175 0.95 -7.53 2.60
C GLU A 175 -0.14 -6.70 1.92
N ALA A 176 0.22 -5.51 1.45
CA ALA A 176 -0.62 -4.72 0.54
C ALA A 176 -0.08 -4.79 -0.89
N ARG A 177 -0.94 -4.59 -1.88
CA ARG A 177 -0.57 -4.71 -3.31
C ARG A 177 -0.98 -3.51 -4.14
N ASN A 178 -0.12 -3.16 -5.09
CA ASN A 178 -0.41 -2.23 -6.18
C ASN A 178 0.09 -2.86 -7.50
N GLY A 179 -0.81 -3.53 -8.24
CA GLY A 179 -0.41 -4.34 -9.39
C GLY A 179 0.56 -5.46 -8.99
N SER A 180 1.75 -5.48 -9.60
CA SER A 180 2.84 -6.42 -9.29
C SER A 180 3.65 -6.04 -8.05
N VAL A 181 3.49 -4.81 -7.54
CA VAL A 181 4.25 -4.30 -6.39
C VAL A 181 3.59 -4.77 -5.09
N ARG A 182 4.38 -5.38 -4.22
CA ARG A 182 3.98 -5.86 -2.88
C ARG A 182 4.67 -5.03 -1.82
N TYR A 183 3.88 -4.58 -0.85
CA TYR A 183 4.33 -3.83 0.32
C TYR A 183 4.21 -4.75 1.53
N LEU A 184 5.36 -5.25 2.00
CA LEU A 184 5.47 -6.19 3.11
C LEU A 184 5.84 -5.43 4.37
N VAL A 185 4.87 -5.30 5.27
CA VAL A 185 5.02 -4.63 6.55
C VAL A 185 5.18 -5.69 7.63
N SER A 186 6.41 -5.88 8.11
CA SER A 186 6.72 -6.81 9.20
C SER A 186 7.21 -6.07 10.44
N PRO A 187 7.33 -6.73 11.60
CA PRO A 187 7.93 -6.13 12.79
C PRO A 187 9.39 -5.70 12.61
N THR A 188 10.08 -6.23 11.60
CA THR A 188 11.52 -6.02 11.39
C THR A 188 11.83 -5.10 10.20
N SER A 189 10.92 -5.00 9.21
CA SER A 189 11.17 -4.20 8.01
C SER A 189 9.89 -3.79 7.29
N LEU A 190 9.97 -2.68 6.57
CA LEU A 190 9.11 -2.39 5.42
C LEU A 190 9.86 -2.78 4.15
N THR A 191 9.41 -3.84 3.48
CA THR A 191 10.02 -4.30 2.21
C THR A 191 9.04 -4.09 1.07
N ILE A 192 9.48 -3.42 0.00
CA ILE A 192 8.73 -3.22 -1.23
C ILE A 192 9.36 -4.08 -2.32
N VAL A 193 8.56 -4.94 -2.93
CA VAL A 193 9.01 -5.92 -3.94
C VAL A 193 8.19 -5.72 -5.21
N ASP A 194 8.83 -5.71 -6.38
CA ASP A 194 8.17 -5.71 -7.68
C ASP A 194 8.67 -6.87 -8.54
N GLY A 195 7.76 -7.72 -9.00
CA GLY A 195 8.12 -8.86 -9.86
C GLY A 195 9.16 -9.82 -9.28
N GLY A 196 9.34 -9.86 -7.95
CA GLY A 196 10.36 -10.65 -7.26
C GLY A 196 11.67 -9.90 -6.96
N SER A 197 11.86 -8.69 -7.47
CA SER A 197 13.00 -7.82 -7.15
C SER A 197 12.67 -6.91 -5.97
N VAL A 198 13.58 -6.81 -4.99
CA VAL A 198 13.42 -5.88 -3.87
C VAL A 198 13.73 -4.47 -4.36
N LEU A 199 12.71 -3.61 -4.41
CA LEU A 199 12.86 -2.19 -4.73
C LEU A 199 13.38 -1.41 -3.52
N THR A 200 12.91 -1.78 -2.33
CA THR A 200 13.26 -1.10 -1.08
C THR A 200 13.17 -2.07 0.09
N ASN A 201 14.11 -1.97 1.01
CA ASN A 201 14.08 -2.66 2.29
C ASN A 201 14.51 -1.66 3.38
N GLU A 202 13.55 -1.24 4.18
CA GLU A 202 13.75 -0.29 5.28
C GLU A 202 13.62 -1.00 6.62
N PRO A 203 14.66 -0.95 7.49
CA PRO A 203 14.56 -1.48 8.84
C PRO A 203 13.43 -0.80 9.64
N MET A 204 12.67 -1.61 10.36
CA MET A 204 11.61 -1.13 11.24
C MET A 204 12.23 -0.64 12.54
N LEU A 205 12.10 0.67 12.82
CA LEU A 205 12.61 1.30 14.04
C LEU A 205 11.60 1.17 15.20
N ALA A 206 10.32 1.19 14.88
CA ALA A 206 9.25 0.94 15.83
C ALA A 206 8.09 0.23 15.14
N PHE A 207 7.48 -0.72 15.84
CA PHE A 207 6.35 -1.48 15.33
C PHE A 207 5.35 -1.77 16.45
N TRP A 208 4.09 -1.72 16.08
CA TRP A 208 2.97 -2.16 16.91
C TRP A 208 1.91 -2.81 16.02
N SER A 209 1.29 -3.89 16.48
CA SER A 209 0.11 -4.45 15.83
C SER A 209 -0.80 -5.13 16.84
N LEU A 210 -2.09 -5.23 16.50
CA LEU A 210 -2.99 -6.11 17.21
C LEU A 210 -2.53 -7.58 17.07
N PRO A 211 -2.83 -8.44 18.06
CA PRO A 211 -2.71 -9.88 17.91
C PRO A 211 -3.53 -10.37 16.70
N GLY A 212 -3.02 -11.38 16.01
CA GLY A 212 -3.73 -12.02 14.90
C GLY A 212 -4.47 -13.29 15.29
#